data_AF-A0A933BRH8-F1
#
_entry.id   AF-A0A933BRH8-F1
#
_cell.length_a   1.000
_cell.length_b   1.000
_cell.length_c   1.000
_cell.angle_alpha   90.00
_cell.angle_beta   90.00
_cell.angle_gamma   90.00
#
_symmetry.space_group_name_H-M   'P 1'
#
loop_
_entity.id
_entity.type
_entity.pdbx_description
1 polymer ?
#
loop_
_entity_poly.entity_id
_entity_poly.type
_entity_poly.pdbx_seq_one_letter_code
_entity_poly.pdbx_strand_id
1 'polypeptide(L)' 'QEGLNGIAVLKDAVSYLECEVVDQQAVGDHVVYFGKIVGGGILQGGEPYVHVRNNGFTY' A
#
# COMPACT_ATOMS: atom_id res chain seq x y z
N GLN A 1 -6.67 -7.04 -13.69
CA GLN A 1 -7.82 -6.37 -13.07
C GLN A 1 -7.53 -4.88 -13.12
N GLU A 2 -8.51 -4.05 -13.47
CA GLU A 2 -8.39 -2.59 -13.34
C GLU A 2 -9.04 -2.17 -12.02
N GLY A 3 -8.42 -1.24 -11.31
CA GLY A 3 -8.95 -0.68 -10.07
C GLY A 3 -10.06 0.34 -10.32
N LEU A 4 -10.70 0.78 -9.23
CA LEU A 4 -11.59 1.93 -9.22
C LEU A 4 -10.93 3.12 -9.92
N ASN A 5 -11.70 3.85 -10.72
CA ASN A 5 -11.25 5.04 -11.46
C ASN A 5 -10.03 4.80 -12.37
N GLY A 6 -9.81 3.56 -12.84
CA GLY A 6 -8.71 3.22 -13.73
C GLY A 6 -7.35 3.13 -13.03
N ILE A 7 -7.33 3.02 -11.70
CA ILE A 7 -6.09 2.86 -10.94
C ILE A 7 -5.43 1.52 -11.31
N ALA A 8 -4.12 1.54 -11.50
CA ALA A 8 -3.35 0.35 -11.84
C ALA A 8 -3.25 -0.60 -10.64
N VAL A 9 -3.71 -1.84 -10.83
CA VAL A 9 -3.55 -2.93 -9.86
C VAL A 9 -2.41 -3.84 -10.31
N LEU A 10 -1.47 -4.12 -9.41
CA LEU A 10 -0.38 -5.06 -9.66
C LEU A 10 -0.95 -6.49 -9.75
N LYS A 11 -0.92 -7.06 -10.96
CA LYS A 11 -1.65 -8.30 -11.30
C LYS A 11 -1.26 -9.52 -10.45
N ASP A 12 0.01 -9.61 -10.05
CA ASP A 12 0.55 -10.78 -9.35
C ASP A 12 0.78 -10.52 -7.84
N ALA A 13 0.19 -9.46 -7.29
CA ALA A 13 0.22 -9.24 -5.85
C ALA A 13 -0.63 -10.27 -5.09
N VAL A 14 -0.40 -10.40 -3.78
CA VAL A 14 -1.24 -11.21 -2.88
C VAL A 14 -2.66 -10.63 -2.80
N SER A 15 -2.73 -9.31 -2.58
CA SER A 15 -3.96 -8.52 -2.47
C SER A 15 -3.65 -7.05 -2.74
N TYR A 16 -4.69 -6.23 -2.88
CA TYR A 16 -4.57 -4.78 -2.99
C TYR A 16 -5.67 -4.07 -2.19
N LEU A 17 -5.40 -2.81 -1.84
CA LEU A 17 -6.35 -1.88 -1.26
C LEU A 17 -6.39 -0.60 -2.10
N GLU A 18 -7.58 -0.04 -2.24
CA GLU A 18 -7.79 1.26 -2.89
C GLU A 18 -8.28 2.25 -1.84
N CYS A 19 -7.71 3.45 -1.87
CA CYS A 19 -8.00 4.45 -0.86
C CYS A 19 -8.13 5.85 -1.44
N GLU A 20 -8.94 6.66 -0.76
CA GLU A 20 -8.96 8.11 -0.93
C GLU A 20 -8.07 8.72 0.17
N VAL A 21 -7.12 9.58 -0.20
CA VAL A 21 -6.31 10.33 0.77
C VAL A 21 -7.22 11.32 1.47
N VAL A 22 -7.34 11.19 2.80
CA VAL A 22 -8.16 12.07 3.65
C VAL A 22 -7.35 13.05 4.47
N ASP A 23 -6.07 12.75 4.72
CA ASP A 23 -5.13 13.65 5.39
C ASP A 23 -3.69 13.34 5.00
N GLN A 24 -2.80 14.31 5.19
CA GLN A 24 -1.36 14.14 5.07
C GLN A 24 -0.61 14.99 6.10
N GLN A 25 0.45 14.45 6.68
CA GLN A 25 1.24 15.14 7.70
C GLN A 25 2.73 15.06 7.34
N ALA A 26 3.42 16.20 7.29
CA ALA A 26 4.86 16.24 7.16
C ALA A 26 5.53 15.81 8.48
N VAL A 27 6.41 14.81 8.44
CA VAL A 27 7.09 14.25 9.60
C VAL A 27 8.58 14.10 9.28
N GLY A 28 9.36 15.10 9.70
CA GLY A 28 10.79 15.17 9.39
C GLY A 28 11.01 15.33 7.88
N ASP A 29 11.68 14.37 7.26
CA ASP A 29 11.99 14.29 5.84
C ASP A 29 10.97 13.46 5.03
N HIS A 30 9.90 12.95 5.66
CA HIS A 30 8.85 12.17 5.00
C HIS A 30 7.47 12.82 5.15
N VAL A 31 6.50 12.33 4.37
CA VAL A 31 5.08 12.67 4.50
C VAL A 31 4.29 11.39 4.79
N VAL A 32 3.50 11.42 5.86
CA VAL A 32 2.56 10.34 6.21
C VAL A 32 1.21 10.66 5.56
N TYR A 33 0.66 9.73 4.79
CA TYR A 33 -0.66 9.85 4.18
C TYR A 33 -1.66 8.96 4.92
N PHE A 34 -2.84 9.51 5.21
CA PHE A 34 -3.96 8.78 5.80
C PHE A 34 -4.99 8.51 4.71
N GLY A 35 -5.20 7.22 4.40
CA GLY A 35 -6.13 6.78 3.37
C GLY A 35 -7.40 6.16 3.96
N LYS A 36 -8.57 6.61 3.51
CA LYS A 36 -9.85 5.93 3.73
C LYS A 36 -9.99 4.82 2.70
N ILE A 37 -10.11 3.57 3.15
CA ILE A 37 -10.31 2.43 2.24
C ILE A 37 -11.68 2.53 1.57
N VAL A 38 -11.70 2.49 0.25
CA VAL A 38 -12.92 2.53 -0.59
C VAL A 38 -13.09 1.30 -1.46
N GLY A 39 -12.06 0.47 -1.56
CA GLY A 39 -12.05 -0.75 -2.35
C GLY A 39 -10.85 -1.62 -2.02
N GLY A 40 -10.83 -2.81 -2.61
CA GLY A 40 -9.76 -3.77 -2.45
C GLY A 40 -10.18 -5.17 -2.87
N GLY A 41 -9.18 -6.05 -2.99
CA GLY A 41 -9.42 -7.42 -3.39
C GLY A 41 -8.25 -8.32 -3.03
N ILE A 42 -8.56 -9.60 -2.81
CA ILE A 42 -7.56 -10.66 -2.77
C ILE A 42 -7.35 -11.12 -4.21
N LEU A 43 -6.08 -11.21 -4.63
CA LEU A 43 -5.70 -11.66 -5.97
C LEU A 43 -5.25 -13.11 -5.89
N GLN A 44 -3.94 -13.35 -5.83
CA GLN A 44 -3.39 -14.70 -5.73
C GLN A 44 -3.57 -15.29 -4.32
N GLY A 45 -3.78 -14.44 -3.30
CA GLY A 45 -3.72 -14.87 -1.91
C GLY A 45 -2.33 -15.40 -1.52
N GLY A 46 -2.26 -16.12 -0.40
CA GLY A 46 -1.01 -16.74 0.06
C GLY A 46 -0.16 -15.87 0.99
N GLU A 47 1.10 -16.26 1.14
CA GLU A 47 2.00 -15.68 2.12
C GLU A 47 2.53 -14.31 1.67
N PRO A 48 2.45 -13.27 2.52
CA PRO A 48 3.02 -11.98 2.21
C PRO A 48 4.55 -12.05 2.18
N TYR A 49 5.17 -11.23 1.33
CA TYR A 49 6.60 -10.98 1.45
C TYR A 49 6.87 -10.16 2.71
N VAL A 50 7.64 -10.73 3.64
CA VAL A 50 8.01 -10.07 4.90
C VAL A 50 9.47 -9.63 4.83
N HIS A 51 9.68 -8.32 4.82
CA HIS A 51 11.01 -7.73 4.98
C HIS A 51 11.23 -7.33 6.45
N VAL A 52 12.10 -8.06 7.14
CA VAL A 52 12.54 -7.71 8.49
C VAL A 52 13.92 -7.08 8.41
N ARG A 53 14.06 -5.88 8.98
CA ARG A 53 15.34 -5.19 9.06
C ARG A 53 16.23 -5.88 10.09
N ASN A 54 17.44 -6.26 9.70
CA ASN A 54 18.41 -6.89 10.62
C ASN A 54 19.07 -5.89 11.60
N ASN A 55 19.28 -4.62 11.23
CA ASN A 55 19.77 -3.56 12.12
C ASN A 55 19.45 -2.13 11.63
N GLY A 56 19.63 -1.14 12.51
CA GLY A 56 19.11 0.23 12.41
C GLY A 56 19.74 1.22 11.41
N PHE A 57 20.71 0.81 10.58
CA PHE A 57 21.73 1.76 10.06
C PHE A 57 21.71 2.13 8.56
N THR A 58 20.81 1.61 7.73
CA THR A 58 20.71 2.02 6.31
C THR A 58 19.41 2.76 6.01
N TYR A 59 19.55 3.97 5.44
CA TYR A 59 18.54 4.74 4.71
C TYR A 59 18.96 4.77 3.24
#